data_AF-A0A3M1R4N1-F1
#
_entry.id   AF-A0A3M1R4N1-F1
#
_cell.length_a   1.000
_cell.length_b   1.000
_cell.length_c   1.000
_cell.angle_alpha   90.00
_cell.angle_beta   90.00
_cell.angle_gamma   90.00
#
_symmetry.space_group_name_H-M   'P 1'
#
loop_
_entity.id
_entity.type
_entity.pdbx_description
1 polymer ?
#
loop_
_entity_poly.entity_id
_entity_poly.type
_entity_poly.pdbx_seq_one_letter_code
_entity_poly.pdbx_strand_id
1 'polypeptide(L)'
;LLRRRLFAYLALATVLGGNAEQAARWYRQAEPLPVEIRCELLQILARRGPSSGAAAAEWTVALAESLQGAEGVPADLASQLPTIVAEALAAAGRESEAVERYRRLAEAQPNNPDVLESYATLLARRSDRPSLERALALWRQIERRSREASPRWYRAKAAIVSLHLRLGNREQARKILDLLELLHPDLGGPPTAETFRALERQAAAAPRR
;
A
#
# COMPACT_ATOMS: atom_id res chain seq x y z
N LEU A 1 1.63 -20.18 -30.47
CA LEU A 1 1.92 -18.89 -29.79
C LEU A 1 0.77 -17.89 -29.91
N LEU A 2 0.29 -17.57 -31.13
CA LEU A 2 -0.80 -16.60 -31.35
C LEU A 2 -2.08 -16.87 -30.54
N ARG A 3 -2.57 -18.13 -30.56
CA ARG A 3 -3.76 -18.55 -29.78
C ARG A 3 -3.60 -18.37 -28.27
N ARG A 4 -2.40 -18.63 -27.72
CA ARG A 4 -2.13 -18.46 -26.29
C ARG A 4 -2.06 -17.00 -25.89
N ARG A 5 -1.44 -16.14 -26.73
CA ARG A 5 -1.48 -14.69 -26.56
C ARG A 5 -2.91 -14.18 -26.51
N LEU A 6 -3.75 -14.59 -27.46
CA LEU A 6 -5.17 -14.22 -27.48
C LEU A 6 -5.87 -14.59 -26.16
N PHE A 7 -5.71 -15.83 -25.69
CA PHE A 7 -6.29 -16.24 -24.40
C PHE A 7 -5.74 -15.46 -23.21
N ALA A 8 -4.47 -15.07 -23.22
CA ALA A 8 -3.88 -14.26 -22.16
C ALA A 8 -4.48 -12.84 -22.12
N TYR A 9 -4.66 -12.19 -23.27
CA TYR A 9 -5.32 -10.87 -23.32
C TYR A 9 -6.82 -10.95 -23.05
N LEU A 10 -7.49 -12.05 -23.42
CA LEU A 10 -8.88 -12.29 -23.02
C LEU A 10 -9.00 -12.46 -21.51
N ALA A 11 -8.10 -13.23 -20.89
CA ALA A 11 -8.01 -13.34 -19.44
C ALA A 11 -7.84 -11.96 -18.80
N LEU A 12 -6.95 -11.13 -19.36
CA LEU A 12 -6.73 -9.75 -18.90
C LEU A 12 -7.95 -8.87 -19.02
N ALA A 13 -8.62 -8.86 -20.17
CA ALA A 13 -9.84 -8.10 -20.34
C ALA A 13 -10.92 -8.53 -19.33
N THR A 14 -11.07 -9.83 -19.09
CA THR A 14 -12.07 -10.35 -18.13
C THR A 14 -11.71 -10.07 -16.68
N VAL A 15 -10.42 -10.14 -16.31
CA VAL A 15 -9.93 -9.75 -14.98
C VAL A 15 -10.22 -8.28 -14.73
N LEU A 16 -9.88 -7.41 -15.69
CA LEU A 16 -10.11 -5.97 -15.57
C LEU A 16 -11.60 -5.61 -15.60
N GLY A 17 -12.44 -6.46 -16.20
CA GLY A 17 -13.90 -6.38 -16.14
C GLY A 17 -14.52 -6.97 -14.86
N GLY A 18 -13.71 -7.44 -13.91
CA GLY A 18 -14.17 -8.00 -12.64
C GLY A 18 -14.71 -9.43 -12.69
N ASN A 19 -14.62 -10.11 -13.85
CA ASN A 19 -15.12 -11.48 -14.00
C ASN A 19 -13.99 -12.50 -13.75
N ALA A 20 -13.71 -12.77 -12.48
CA ALA A 20 -12.63 -13.63 -12.02
C ALA A 20 -12.73 -15.07 -12.53
N GLU A 21 -13.95 -15.63 -12.56
CA GLU A 21 -14.16 -17.01 -12.98
C GLU A 21 -13.85 -17.21 -14.46
N GLN A 22 -14.33 -16.29 -15.30
CA GLN A 22 -14.09 -16.37 -16.74
C GLN A 22 -12.61 -16.10 -17.06
N ALA A 23 -11.99 -15.17 -16.34
CA ALA A 23 -10.56 -14.92 -16.42
C ALA A 23 -9.72 -16.15 -16.11
N ALA A 24 -10.02 -16.86 -15.02
CA ALA A 24 -9.30 -18.07 -14.63
C ALA A 24 -9.41 -19.17 -15.71
N ARG A 25 -10.55 -19.26 -16.41
CA ARG A 25 -10.73 -20.20 -17.54
C ARG A 25 -9.82 -19.83 -18.71
N TRP A 26 -9.79 -18.56 -19.11
CA TRP A 26 -8.93 -18.10 -20.20
C TRP A 26 -7.44 -18.26 -19.85
N TYR A 27 -7.08 -17.96 -18.60
CA TYR A 27 -5.72 -18.08 -18.11
C TYR A 27 -5.19 -19.52 -18.18
N ARG A 28 -5.95 -20.51 -17.69
CA ARG A 28 -5.57 -21.93 -17.79
C ARG A 28 -5.36 -22.40 -19.23
N GLN A 29 -6.09 -21.83 -20.18
CA GLN A 29 -5.89 -22.15 -21.61
C GLN A 29 -4.69 -21.44 -22.24
N ALA A 30 -4.19 -20.38 -21.59
CA ALA A 30 -3.05 -19.60 -22.04
C ALA A 30 -1.71 -20.20 -21.55
N GLU A 31 -1.71 -20.95 -20.45
CA GLU A 31 -0.51 -21.55 -19.86
C GLU A 31 0.08 -22.72 -20.68
N PRO A 32 1.41 -22.94 -20.64
CA PRO A 32 2.42 -22.03 -20.08
C PRO A 32 2.64 -20.81 -20.99
N LEU A 33 2.80 -19.64 -20.36
CA LEU A 33 3.07 -18.37 -21.03
C LEU A 33 4.58 -18.09 -21.10
N PRO A 34 5.13 -17.76 -22.29
CA PRO A 34 6.47 -17.21 -22.44
C PRO A 34 6.77 -16.05 -21.47
N VAL A 35 8.02 -15.94 -21.02
CA VAL A 35 8.44 -14.92 -20.04
C VAL A 35 8.14 -13.51 -20.51
N GLU A 36 8.29 -13.25 -21.81
CA GLU A 36 8.05 -11.94 -22.43
C GLU A 36 6.57 -11.51 -22.27
N ILE A 37 5.66 -12.46 -22.46
CA ILE A 37 4.21 -12.20 -22.32
C ILE A 37 3.85 -12.00 -20.85
N ARG A 38 4.43 -12.78 -19.94
CA ARG A 38 4.19 -12.60 -18.50
C ARG A 38 4.70 -11.23 -18.02
N CYS A 39 5.88 -10.80 -18.47
CA CYS A 39 6.41 -9.47 -18.21
C CYS A 39 5.46 -8.37 -18.72
N GLU A 40 4.99 -8.50 -19.96
CA GLU A 40 4.06 -7.52 -20.57
C GLU A 40 2.75 -7.41 -19.78
N LEU A 41 2.11 -8.55 -19.48
CA LEU A 41 0.86 -8.59 -18.71
C LEU A 41 1.05 -8.01 -17.30
N LEU A 42 2.15 -8.35 -16.63
CA LEU A 42 2.46 -7.80 -15.32
C LEU A 42 2.60 -6.28 -15.37
N GLN A 43 3.30 -5.74 -16.37
CA GLN A 43 3.45 -4.30 -16.53
C GLN A 43 2.13 -3.58 -16.81
N ILE A 44 1.19 -4.22 -17.50
CA ILE A 44 -0.15 -3.66 -17.73
C ILE A 44 -0.95 -3.62 -16.42
N LEU A 45 -0.95 -4.72 -15.67
CA LEU A 45 -1.64 -4.82 -14.38
C LEU A 45 -1.04 -3.86 -13.34
N ALA A 46 0.29 -3.82 -13.22
CA ALA A 46 0.99 -2.93 -12.30
C ALA A 46 0.72 -1.45 -12.60
N ARG A 47 0.66 -1.05 -13.88
CA ARG A 47 0.32 0.33 -14.27
C ARG A 47 -1.12 0.73 -13.93
N ARG A 48 -2.06 -0.20 -13.96
CA ARG A 48 -3.46 0.04 -13.56
C ARG A 48 -3.59 0.17 -12.04
N GLY A 49 -2.68 -0.48 -11.30
CA GLY A 49 -2.60 -0.41 -9.85
C GLY A 49 -3.70 -1.20 -9.12
N PRO A 50 -3.74 -1.06 -7.77
CA PRO A 50 -4.64 -1.80 -6.87
C PRO A 50 -6.14 -1.66 -7.17
N SER A 51 -6.54 -0.60 -7.86
CA SER A 51 -7.95 -0.28 -8.19
C SER A 51 -8.59 -1.26 -9.18
N SER A 52 -7.81 -2.20 -9.73
CA SER A 52 -8.26 -3.19 -10.71
C SER A 52 -9.10 -4.34 -10.11
N GLY A 53 -9.33 -4.32 -8.79
CA GLY A 53 -10.12 -5.33 -8.07
C GLY A 53 -9.28 -6.52 -7.59
N ALA A 54 -9.83 -7.27 -6.63
CA ALA A 54 -9.13 -8.37 -5.96
C ALA A 54 -8.67 -9.47 -6.93
N ALA A 55 -9.45 -9.78 -7.97
CA ALA A 55 -9.07 -10.77 -8.98
C ALA A 55 -7.84 -10.35 -9.79
N ALA A 56 -7.73 -9.05 -10.11
CA ALA A 56 -6.56 -8.50 -10.79
C ALA A 56 -5.34 -8.51 -9.88
N ALA A 57 -5.54 -8.23 -8.60
CA ALA A 57 -4.50 -8.28 -7.59
C ALA A 57 -3.94 -9.70 -7.43
N GLU A 58 -4.79 -10.72 -7.28
CA GLU A 58 -4.36 -12.12 -7.19
C GLU A 58 -3.60 -12.56 -8.45
N TRP A 59 -4.06 -12.15 -9.62
CA TRP A 59 -3.36 -12.50 -10.86
C TRP A 59 -2.01 -11.78 -11.00
N THR A 60 -1.92 -10.54 -10.52
CA THR A 60 -0.65 -9.80 -10.42
C THR A 60 0.34 -10.53 -9.53
N VAL A 61 -0.11 -11.04 -8.37
CA VAL A 61 0.73 -11.86 -7.48
C VAL A 61 1.24 -13.10 -8.22
N ALA A 62 0.35 -13.88 -8.83
CA ALA A 62 0.72 -15.11 -9.53
C ALA A 62 1.73 -14.86 -10.67
N LEU A 63 1.50 -13.83 -11.49
CA LEU A 63 2.43 -13.45 -12.56
C LEU A 63 3.78 -13.02 -12.00
N ALA A 64 3.80 -12.15 -11.00
CA ALA A 64 5.04 -11.66 -10.40
C ALA A 64 5.86 -12.78 -9.74
N GLU A 65 5.22 -13.70 -9.02
CA GLU A 65 5.89 -14.85 -8.42
C GLU A 65 6.44 -15.81 -9.48
N SER A 66 5.70 -16.04 -10.57
CA SER A 66 6.21 -16.86 -11.68
C SER A 66 7.45 -16.28 -12.37
N LEU A 67 7.65 -14.96 -12.27
CA LEU A 67 8.80 -14.24 -12.84
C LEU A 67 10.00 -14.17 -11.89
N GLN A 68 9.84 -14.54 -10.62
CA GLN A 68 10.97 -14.55 -9.67
C GLN A 68 11.99 -15.61 -10.08
N GLY A 69 13.21 -15.17 -10.37
CA GLY A 69 14.31 -16.06 -10.80
C GLY A 69 14.18 -16.62 -12.21
N ALA A 70 13.21 -16.16 -13.00
CA ALA A 70 13.08 -16.57 -14.40
C ALA A 70 14.14 -15.90 -15.28
N GLU A 71 14.72 -16.67 -16.21
CA GLU A 71 15.62 -16.12 -17.24
C GLU A 71 14.85 -15.22 -18.21
N GLY A 72 15.50 -14.17 -18.71
CA GLY A 72 14.91 -13.23 -19.67
C GLY A 72 14.01 -12.15 -19.05
N VAL A 73 13.92 -12.07 -17.72
CA VAL A 73 13.24 -10.95 -17.03
C VAL A 73 14.11 -9.70 -17.07
N PRO A 74 13.60 -8.56 -17.57
CA PRO A 74 14.32 -7.28 -17.54
C PRO A 74 14.74 -6.90 -16.10
N ALA A 75 15.98 -6.43 -15.94
CA ALA A 75 16.55 -6.15 -14.61
C ALA A 75 15.77 -5.07 -13.83
N ASP A 76 15.25 -4.07 -14.54
CA ASP A 76 14.37 -3.03 -14.00
C ASP A 76 13.08 -3.64 -13.44
N LEU A 77 12.43 -4.52 -14.20
CA LEU A 77 11.22 -5.22 -13.75
C LEU A 77 11.53 -6.14 -12.57
N ALA A 78 12.63 -6.91 -12.65
CA ALA A 78 13.06 -7.80 -11.58
C ALA A 78 13.24 -7.05 -10.25
N SER A 79 13.83 -5.84 -10.29
CA SER A 79 14.00 -4.99 -9.11
C SER A 79 12.68 -4.48 -8.51
N GLN A 80 11.63 -4.37 -9.33
CA GLN A 80 10.30 -3.89 -8.93
C GLN A 80 9.37 -5.02 -8.44
N LEU A 81 9.64 -6.28 -8.81
CA LEU A 81 8.81 -7.43 -8.44
C LEU A 81 8.47 -7.49 -6.94
N PRO A 82 9.41 -7.25 -6.00
CA PRO A 82 9.08 -7.31 -4.58
C PRO A 82 8.02 -6.28 -4.15
N THR A 83 8.10 -5.05 -4.67
CA THR A 83 7.12 -3.99 -4.40
C THR A 83 5.77 -4.31 -5.05
N ILE A 84 5.78 -4.74 -6.32
CA ILE A 84 4.55 -5.13 -7.04
C ILE A 84 3.81 -6.25 -6.30
N VAL A 85 4.53 -7.26 -5.81
CA VAL A 85 3.93 -8.35 -5.02
C VAL A 85 3.34 -7.83 -3.71
N ALA A 86 4.05 -6.97 -2.97
CA ALA A 86 3.54 -6.43 -1.71
C ALA A 86 2.26 -5.61 -1.89
N GLU A 87 2.20 -4.77 -2.92
CA GLU A 87 1.03 -3.97 -3.28
C GLU A 87 -0.14 -4.84 -3.72
N ALA A 88 0.13 -5.84 -4.57
CA ALA A 88 -0.88 -6.76 -5.07
C ALA A 88 -1.47 -7.63 -3.95
N LEU A 89 -0.65 -8.13 -3.01
CA LEU A 89 -1.14 -8.85 -1.84
C LEU A 89 -2.06 -7.98 -0.98
N ALA A 90 -1.71 -6.70 -0.78
CA ALA A 90 -2.55 -5.77 -0.04
C ALA A 90 -3.89 -5.52 -0.75
N ALA A 91 -3.86 -5.37 -2.08
CA ALA A 91 -5.05 -5.18 -2.91
C ALA A 91 -5.94 -6.42 -2.99
N ALA A 92 -5.35 -7.61 -2.89
CA ALA A 92 -6.05 -8.90 -2.83
C ALA A 92 -6.68 -9.17 -1.44
N GLY A 93 -6.45 -8.32 -0.44
CA GLY A 93 -6.91 -8.54 0.94
C GLY A 93 -6.07 -9.55 1.73
N ARG A 94 -4.93 -10.00 1.18
CA ARG A 94 -3.97 -10.90 1.83
C ARG A 94 -3.04 -10.10 2.76
N GLU A 95 -3.64 -9.41 3.73
CA GLU A 95 -2.96 -8.41 4.57
C GLU A 95 -1.77 -8.98 5.37
N SER A 96 -1.86 -10.23 5.84
CA SER A 96 -0.76 -10.88 6.57
C SER A 96 0.49 -11.05 5.73
N GLU A 97 0.32 -11.48 4.49
CA GLU A 97 1.42 -11.69 3.56
C GLU A 97 1.98 -10.37 3.04
N ALA A 98 1.10 -9.41 2.76
CA ALA A 98 1.52 -8.05 2.39
C ALA A 98 2.37 -7.40 3.49
N VAL A 99 1.98 -7.53 4.77
CA VAL A 99 2.77 -7.03 5.91
C VAL A 99 4.17 -7.65 5.95
N GLU A 100 4.26 -8.97 5.77
CA GLU A 100 5.54 -9.66 5.78
C GLU A 100 6.43 -9.26 4.58
N ARG A 101 5.85 -9.08 3.39
CA ARG A 101 6.59 -8.57 2.21
C ARG A 101 7.09 -7.14 2.43
N TYR A 102 6.25 -6.25 2.95
CA TYR A 102 6.65 -4.88 3.28
C TYR A 102 7.68 -4.81 4.40
N ARG A 103 7.64 -5.72 5.39
CA ARG A 103 8.68 -5.83 6.42
C ARG A 103 10.05 -6.09 5.79
N ARG A 104 10.15 -7.08 4.90
CA ARG A 104 11.41 -7.41 4.19
C ARG A 104 11.88 -6.27 3.29
N LEU A 105 10.95 -5.61 2.59
CA LEU A 105 11.25 -4.42 1.78
C LEU A 105 11.83 -3.28 2.64
N ALA A 106 11.22 -3.01 3.80
CA ALA A 106 11.69 -1.98 4.72
C ALA A 106 13.05 -2.32 5.35
N GLU A 107 13.36 -3.61 5.55
CA GLU A 107 14.68 -4.06 5.99
C GLU A 107 15.75 -3.87 4.92
N ALA A 108 15.43 -4.19 3.66
CA ALA A 108 16.34 -3.98 2.53
C ALA A 108 16.50 -2.50 2.16
N GLN A 109 15.45 -1.70 2.35
CA GLN A 109 15.40 -0.29 1.97
C GLN A 109 14.94 0.58 3.16
N PRO A 110 15.74 0.68 4.24
CA PRO A 110 15.34 1.36 5.48
C PRO A 110 15.10 2.86 5.33
N ASN A 111 15.46 3.43 4.17
CA ASN A 111 15.33 4.85 3.88
C ASN A 111 14.37 5.17 2.74
N ASN A 112 13.71 4.17 2.14
CA ASN A 112 12.74 4.42 1.09
C ASN A 112 11.39 4.89 1.71
N PRO A 113 10.99 6.17 1.51
CA PRO A 113 9.80 6.71 2.15
C PRO A 113 8.51 6.03 1.67
N ASP A 114 8.44 5.58 0.41
CA ASP A 114 7.23 4.98 -0.16
C ASP A 114 6.99 3.58 0.39
N VAL A 115 8.06 2.80 0.58
CA VAL A 115 8.03 1.49 1.24
C VAL A 115 7.58 1.64 2.70
N LEU A 116 8.18 2.60 3.42
CA LEU A 116 7.83 2.85 4.83
C LEU A 116 6.38 3.32 4.98
N GLU A 117 5.91 4.21 4.11
CA GLU A 117 4.55 4.76 4.12
C GLU A 117 3.52 3.66 3.85
N SER A 118 3.77 2.80 2.86
CA SER A 118 2.91 1.66 2.54
C SER A 118 2.87 0.65 3.69
N TYR A 119 4.03 0.33 4.27
CA TYR A 119 4.12 -0.60 5.40
C TYR A 119 3.37 -0.07 6.63
N ALA A 120 3.60 1.20 6.99
CA ALA A 120 2.96 1.83 8.14
C ALA A 120 1.45 1.95 7.96
N THR A 121 0.98 2.24 6.74
CA THR A 121 -0.45 2.28 6.40
C THR A 121 -1.10 0.92 6.58
N LEU A 122 -0.45 -0.14 6.09
CA LEU A 122 -1.00 -1.50 6.19
C LEU A 122 -1.06 -1.98 7.64
N LEU A 123 -0.01 -1.73 8.43
CA LEU A 123 -0.02 -2.03 9.87
C LEU A 123 -1.10 -1.23 10.61
N ALA A 124 -1.32 0.02 10.22
CA ALA A 124 -2.37 0.84 10.81
C ALA A 124 -3.78 0.30 10.53
N ARG A 125 -4.04 -0.52 9.51
CA ARG A 125 -5.38 -1.10 9.30
C ARG A 125 -5.76 -2.12 10.37
N ARG A 126 -4.77 -2.74 11.00
CA ARG A 126 -4.97 -3.74 12.05
C ARG A 126 -5.41 -3.09 13.36
N SER A 127 -6.13 -3.85 14.18
CA SER A 127 -6.62 -3.41 15.49
C SER A 127 -5.74 -3.81 16.67
N ASP A 128 -4.76 -4.69 16.46
CA ASP A 128 -3.88 -5.15 17.53
C ASP A 128 -2.84 -4.09 17.91
N ARG A 129 -2.57 -4.01 19.21
CA ARG A 129 -1.66 -3.02 19.78
C ARG A 129 -0.24 -3.09 19.20
N PRO A 130 0.40 -4.27 19.03
CA PRO A 130 1.74 -4.36 18.45
C PRO A 130 1.84 -3.75 17.04
N SER A 131 0.86 -4.01 16.17
CA SER A 131 0.82 -3.44 14.82
C SER A 131 0.67 -1.93 14.85
N LEU A 132 -0.17 -1.40 15.74
CA LEU A 132 -0.35 0.06 15.90
C LEU A 132 0.91 0.75 16.42
N GLU A 133 1.59 0.16 17.39
CA GLU A 133 2.86 0.68 17.93
C GLU A 133 3.96 0.66 16.86
N ARG A 134 4.02 -0.40 16.05
CA ARG A 134 4.97 -0.48 14.92
C ARG A 134 4.65 0.55 13.84
N ALA A 135 3.38 0.71 13.47
CA ALA A 135 2.94 1.74 12.53
C ALA A 135 3.34 3.13 13.03
N LEU A 136 3.15 3.40 14.32
CA LEU A 136 3.50 4.69 14.94
C LEU A 136 5.00 4.97 14.84
N ALA A 137 5.85 3.97 15.10
CA ALA A 137 7.30 4.10 14.96
C ALA A 137 7.71 4.44 13.52
N LEU A 138 7.12 3.77 12.52
CA LEU A 138 7.38 4.04 11.11
C LEU A 138 6.91 5.44 10.69
N TRP A 139 5.72 5.86 11.09
CA TRP A 139 5.23 7.21 10.78
C TRP A 139 6.07 8.32 11.42
N ARG A 140 6.59 8.10 12.64
CA ARG A 140 7.58 9.02 13.25
C ARG A 140 8.88 9.07 12.47
N GLN A 141 9.35 7.94 11.94
CA GLN A 141 10.52 7.92 11.08
C GLN A 141 10.29 8.71 9.77
N ILE A 142 9.12 8.56 9.15
CA ILE A 142 8.73 9.29 7.94
C ILE A 142 8.64 10.80 8.23
N GLU A 143 8.01 11.18 9.34
CA GLU A 143 7.85 12.58 9.76
C GLU A 143 9.20 13.29 9.93
N ARG A 144 10.14 12.72 10.70
CA ARG A 144 11.48 13.30 10.91
C ARG A 144 12.29 13.50 9.63
N ARG A 145 12.00 12.72 8.58
CA ARG A 145 12.74 12.74 7.31
C ARG A 145 12.03 13.53 6.23
N SER A 146 10.77 13.89 6.46
CA SER A 146 10.00 14.70 5.54
C SER A 146 10.36 16.17 5.74
N ARG A 147 10.41 16.93 4.65
CA ARG A 147 10.51 18.39 4.74
C ARG A 147 9.30 18.91 5.52
N GLU A 148 9.53 19.80 6.47
CA GLU A 148 8.47 20.43 7.25
C GLU A 148 7.44 21.12 6.33
N ALA A 149 6.17 21.06 6.73
CA ALA A 149 5.02 21.55 5.97
C ALA A 149 4.88 20.96 4.55
N SER A 150 5.54 19.84 4.25
CA SER A 150 5.28 19.09 3.01
C SER A 150 4.02 18.22 3.13
N PRO A 151 3.38 17.85 2.00
CA PRO A 151 2.22 16.95 2.04
C PRO A 151 2.48 15.63 2.78
N ARG A 152 3.68 15.04 2.61
CA ARG A 152 4.05 13.80 3.31
C ARG A 152 4.23 14.03 4.82
N TRP A 153 4.76 15.18 5.22
CA TRP A 153 4.88 15.55 6.64
C TRP A 153 3.50 15.68 7.30
N TYR A 154 2.54 16.36 6.66
CA TYR A 154 1.17 16.46 7.17
C TYR A 154 0.47 15.09 7.24
N ARG A 155 0.62 14.24 6.21
CA ARG A 155 0.10 12.87 6.25
C ARG A 155 0.67 12.08 7.43
N ALA A 156 1.99 12.19 7.68
CA ALA A 156 2.63 11.53 8.80
C ALA A 156 2.12 12.05 10.16
N LYS A 157 1.93 13.37 10.30
CA LYS A 157 1.33 13.98 11.51
C LYS A 157 -0.09 13.48 11.75
N ALA A 158 -0.95 13.49 10.74
CA ALA A 158 -2.32 12.98 10.85
C ALA A 158 -2.35 11.50 11.23
N ALA A 159 -1.49 10.68 10.62
CA ALA A 159 -1.36 9.26 10.96
C ALA A 159 -0.89 9.04 12.40
N ILE A 160 0.11 9.80 12.87
CA ILE A 160 0.61 9.75 14.25
C ILE A 160 -0.51 10.10 15.25
N VAL A 161 -1.27 11.16 15.00
CA VAL A 161 -2.40 11.57 15.85
C VAL A 161 -3.47 10.47 15.90
N SER A 162 -3.89 9.97 14.74
CA SER A 162 -4.86 8.87 14.64
C SER A 162 -4.42 7.62 15.40
N LEU A 163 -3.15 7.23 15.27
CA LEU A 163 -2.58 6.10 15.99
C LEU A 163 -2.53 6.33 17.50
N HIS A 164 -2.19 7.53 17.95
CA HIS A 164 -2.26 7.88 19.37
C HIS A 164 -3.68 7.76 19.92
N LEU A 165 -4.70 8.22 19.18
CA LEU A 165 -6.10 8.07 19.58
C LEU A 165 -6.51 6.59 19.69
N ARG A 166 -6.11 5.76 18.73
CA ARG A 166 -6.42 4.32 18.71
C ARG A 166 -5.69 3.52 19.77
N LEU A 167 -4.49 3.96 20.16
CA LEU A 167 -3.73 3.41 21.29
C LEU A 167 -4.23 3.92 22.66
N GLY A 168 -5.22 4.82 22.69
CA GLY A 168 -5.75 5.42 23.92
C GLY A 168 -4.92 6.59 24.46
N ASN A 169 -3.85 6.98 23.77
CA ASN A 169 -2.92 8.04 24.17
C ASN A 169 -3.44 9.44 23.79
N ARG A 170 -4.64 9.81 24.29
CA ARG A 170 -5.34 11.03 23.86
C ARG A 170 -4.62 12.32 24.19
N GLU A 171 -3.96 12.40 25.34
CA GLU A 171 -3.19 13.59 25.71
C GLU A 171 -2.09 13.88 24.70
N GLN A 172 -1.41 12.84 24.22
CA GLN A 172 -0.36 12.98 23.23
C GLN A 172 -0.93 13.41 21.88
N ALA A 173 -2.08 12.87 21.47
CA ALA A 173 -2.78 13.30 20.27
C ALA A 173 -3.14 14.81 20.34
N ARG A 174 -3.67 15.27 21.47
CA ARG A 174 -4.03 16.68 21.68
C ARG A 174 -2.82 17.61 21.65
N LYS A 175 -1.74 17.26 22.37
CA LYS A 175 -0.48 18.04 22.33
C LYS A 175 0.05 18.26 20.91
N ILE A 176 -0.06 17.24 20.06
CA ILE A 176 0.38 17.34 18.66
C ILE A 176 -0.53 18.28 17.87
N LEU A 177 -1.85 18.17 18.06
CA LEU A 177 -2.83 19.05 17.41
C LEU A 177 -2.64 20.51 17.82
N ASP A 178 -2.55 20.79 19.12
CA ASP A 178 -2.34 22.13 19.66
C ASP A 178 -1.05 22.77 19.09
N LEU A 179 0.03 21.99 18.99
CA LEU A 179 1.30 22.45 18.42
C LEU A 179 1.18 22.73 16.91
N LEU A 180 0.42 21.91 16.18
CA LEU A 180 0.21 22.09 14.74
C LEU A 180 -0.60 23.36 14.46
N GLU A 181 -1.66 23.62 15.22
CA GLU A 181 -2.46 24.82 15.08
C GLU A 181 -1.63 26.09 15.38
N LEU A 182 -0.76 26.03 16.38
CA LEU A 182 0.12 27.15 16.76
C LEU A 182 1.18 27.46 15.68
N LEU A 183 1.86 26.44 15.17
CA LEU A 183 3.01 26.61 14.26
C LEU A 183 2.60 26.65 12.78
N HIS A 184 1.49 26.02 12.43
CA HIS A 184 1.02 25.87 11.05
C HIS A 184 -0.49 26.14 10.95
N PRO A 185 -0.97 27.39 11.12
CA PRO A 185 -2.41 27.69 11.21
C PRO A 185 -3.23 27.32 9.97
N ASP A 186 -2.61 27.34 8.79
CA ASP A 186 -3.24 26.90 7.53
C ASP A 186 -3.29 25.36 7.38
N LEU A 187 -2.58 24.63 8.24
CA LEU A 187 -2.51 23.16 8.30
C LEU A 187 -2.23 22.49 6.94
N GLY A 188 -1.54 23.18 6.02
CA GLY A 188 -1.26 22.66 4.67
C GLY A 188 -2.44 22.75 3.71
N GLY A 189 -3.34 23.72 3.91
CA GLY A 189 -4.48 24.04 3.08
C GLY A 189 -5.78 23.30 3.45
N PRO A 190 -6.90 23.63 2.78
CA PRO A 190 -8.25 23.17 3.15
C PRO A 190 -8.44 21.66 3.34
N PRO A 191 -7.98 20.76 2.43
CA PRO A 191 -8.25 19.32 2.58
C PRO A 191 -7.49 18.71 3.76
N THR A 192 -6.30 19.22 4.02
CA THR A 192 -5.46 18.78 5.14
C THR A 192 -6.04 19.29 6.47
N ALA A 193 -6.49 20.54 6.51
CA ALA A 193 -7.14 21.13 7.67
C ALA A 193 -8.42 20.37 8.09
N GLU A 194 -9.23 19.92 7.13
CA GLU A 194 -10.43 19.13 7.43
C GLU A 194 -10.09 17.80 8.14
N THR A 195 -9.00 17.15 7.72
CA THR A 195 -8.50 15.93 8.36
C THR A 195 -8.13 16.17 9.83
N PHE A 196 -7.42 17.25 10.13
CA PHE A 196 -7.03 17.58 11.51
C PHE A 196 -8.22 17.96 12.38
N ARG A 197 -9.18 18.74 11.87
CA ARG A 197 -10.43 19.06 12.58
C ARG A 197 -11.26 17.80 12.89
N ALA A 198 -11.24 16.79 12.00
CA ALA A 198 -11.87 15.50 12.30
C ALA A 198 -11.17 14.77 13.46
N LEU A 199 -9.83 14.80 13.50
CA LEU A 199 -9.04 14.20 14.58
C LEU A 199 -9.23 14.93 15.92
N GLU A 200 -9.35 16.26 15.92
CA GLU A 200 -9.68 17.06 17.11
C GLU A 200 -11.02 16.65 17.72
N ARG A 201 -12.06 16.53 16.88
CA ARG A 201 -13.38 16.07 17.32
C ARG A 201 -13.30 14.68 17.97
N GLN A 202 -12.54 13.76 17.38
CA GLN A 202 -12.32 12.43 17.95
C GLN A 202 -11.56 12.48 19.29
N ALA A 203 -10.58 13.37 19.42
CA ALA A 203 -9.83 13.57 20.66
C ALA A 203 -10.71 14.15 21.79
N ALA A 204 -11.72 14.96 21.44
CA ALA A 204 -12.63 15.60 22.38
C ALA A 204 -13.82 14.71 22.81
N ALA A 205 -14.33 13.86 21.92
CA ALA A 205 -15.62 13.17 22.08
C ALA A 205 -15.68 12.04 23.12
N ALA A 206 -14.59 11.68 23.78
CA ALA A 206 -14.57 10.48 24.61
C ALA A 206 -14.19 10.76 26.07
N PRO A 207 -14.93 10.17 27.04
CA PRO A 207 -14.95 10.62 28.42
C PRO A 207 -13.56 10.54 29.06
N ARG A 208 -13.26 11.56 29.88
CA ARG A 208 -12.15 11.52 30.85
C ARG A 208 -12.48 10.36 31.80
N ARG A 209 -11.72 9.27 31.72
CA ARG A 209 -11.74 8.23 32.75
C ARG A 209 -10.97 8.74 33.96
#